data_AF-A0A7C2QB08-F1
#
_entry.id   AF-A0A7C2QB08-F1
#
_cell.length_a   1.000
_cell.length_b   1.000
_cell.length_c   1.000
_cell.angle_alpha   90.00
_cell.angle_beta   90.00
_cell.angle_gamma   90.00
#
_symmetry.space_group_name_H-M   'P 1'
#
loop_
_entity.id
_entity.type
_entity.pdbx_description
1 polymer ?
#
loop_
_entity_poly.entity_id
_entity_poly.type
_entity_poly.pdbx_seq_one_letter_code
_entity_poly.pdbx_strand_id
1 'polypeptide(L)'
;MARVSAEGRISEHEASWERARSRIGFFAGPLLFLLVLLLPTPEAFLREAEAQAAASPAGLEIASLAFGMKVTLALLLLMVTWWVTEAVPLPVTALLPGIFLPLFQVIGVQEGQPVELNSRAVLAHYAHPVIFLFLSGFLIAGAMQKWGLDRRIALWILTRGNIAASPGKVLLSLMGASAFISMWVSNTATTAMMLPIGLGILSRVSDTRASPN
;
A
#
# COMPACT_ATOMS: atom_id res chain seq x y z
N MET A 1 -30.43 -26.40 -22.62
CA MET A 1 -29.99 -25.01 -22.90
C MET A 1 -29.41 -24.39 -21.63
N ALA A 2 -28.34 -24.99 -21.10
CA ALA A 2 -27.67 -24.52 -19.88
C ALA A 2 -26.58 -23.53 -20.28
N ARG A 3 -26.84 -22.24 -20.07
CA ARG A 3 -25.85 -21.19 -20.31
C ARG A 3 -24.73 -21.34 -19.29
N VAL A 4 -23.54 -21.63 -19.80
CA VAL A 4 -22.26 -21.34 -19.16
C VAL A 4 -22.26 -19.84 -18.81
N SER A 5 -22.36 -19.51 -17.53
CA SER A 5 -22.04 -18.16 -17.03
C SER A 5 -20.56 -18.14 -16.70
N ALA A 6 -19.77 -17.60 -17.62
CA ALA A 6 -18.39 -17.22 -17.39
C ALA A 6 -18.35 -16.07 -16.38
N GLU A 7 -17.93 -16.29 -15.13
CA GLU A 7 -17.62 -15.20 -14.19
C GLU A 7 -16.90 -15.75 -12.95
N GLY A 8 -15.73 -15.17 -12.62
CA GLY A 8 -15.04 -15.39 -11.36
C GLY A 8 -15.85 -14.81 -10.19
N ARG A 9 -16.83 -15.57 -9.71
CA ARG A 9 -17.58 -15.24 -8.50
C ARG A 9 -16.79 -15.72 -7.29
N ILE A 10 -16.40 -14.77 -6.44
CA ILE A 10 -15.91 -15.01 -5.07
C ILE A 10 -16.85 -16.00 -4.36
N SER A 11 -16.26 -16.95 -3.63
CA SER A 11 -17.05 -17.95 -2.92
C SER A 11 -17.92 -17.27 -1.84
N GLU A 12 -19.08 -17.84 -1.50
CA GLU A 12 -19.95 -17.22 -0.48
C GLU A 12 -19.25 -17.08 0.88
N HIS A 13 -18.41 -18.07 1.23
CA HIS A 13 -17.57 -18.04 2.43
C HIS A 13 -16.59 -16.87 2.40
N GLU A 14 -15.86 -16.68 1.30
CA GLU A 14 -14.94 -15.58 1.10
C GLU A 14 -15.67 -14.23 1.17
N ALA A 15 -16.80 -14.09 0.47
CA ALA A 15 -17.60 -12.88 0.52
C ALA A 15 -18.14 -12.58 1.94
N SER A 16 -18.47 -13.62 2.73
CA SER A 16 -18.89 -13.45 4.12
C SER A 16 -17.75 -12.99 5.03
N TRP A 17 -16.56 -13.54 4.85
CA TRP A 17 -15.35 -13.16 5.58
C TRP A 17 -14.93 -11.73 5.24
N GLU A 18 -14.94 -11.37 3.96
CA GLU A 18 -14.70 -10.01 3.47
C GLU A 18 -15.63 -8.98 4.13
N ARG A 19 -16.93 -9.28 4.17
CA ARG A 19 -17.90 -8.43 4.85
C ARG A 19 -17.66 -8.36 6.36
N ALA A 20 -17.30 -9.47 6.99
CA ALA A 20 -17.05 -9.53 8.42
C ALA A 20 -15.82 -8.70 8.81
N ARG A 21 -14.67 -8.88 8.14
CA ARG A 21 -13.43 -8.13 8.44
C ARG A 21 -13.63 -6.63 8.28
N SER A 22 -14.26 -6.22 7.17
CA SER A 22 -14.49 -4.80 6.85
C SER A 22 -15.44 -4.16 7.87
N ARG A 23 -16.54 -4.85 8.23
CA ARG A 23 -17.48 -4.35 9.25
C ARG A 23 -16.85 -4.25 10.62
N ILE A 24 -16.14 -5.28 11.07
CA ILE A 24 -15.47 -5.27 12.38
C ILE A 24 -14.48 -4.10 12.43
N GLY A 25 -13.64 -3.94 11.41
CA GLY A 25 -12.68 -2.86 11.32
C GLY A 25 -13.31 -1.46 11.31
N PHE A 26 -14.42 -1.31 10.58
CA PHE A 26 -15.13 -0.03 10.46
C PHE A 26 -15.56 0.51 11.83
N PHE A 27 -16.03 -0.35 12.74
CA PHE A 27 -16.42 0.05 14.10
C PHE A 27 -15.27 -0.01 15.10
N ALA A 28 -14.37 -0.99 14.98
CA ALA A 28 -13.25 -1.15 15.89
C ALA A 28 -12.28 0.03 15.83
N GLY A 29 -12.02 0.57 14.64
CA GLY A 29 -11.13 1.72 14.47
C GLY A 29 -11.57 2.95 15.28
N PRO A 30 -12.79 3.50 15.05
CA PRO A 30 -13.30 4.62 15.82
C PRO A 30 -13.46 4.31 17.32
N LEU A 31 -13.82 3.07 17.67
CA LEU A 31 -13.87 2.66 19.07
C LEU A 31 -12.49 2.74 19.75
N LEU A 32 -11.44 2.26 19.09
CA LEU A 32 -10.06 2.35 19.59
C LEU A 32 -9.58 3.80 19.66
N PHE A 33 -9.91 4.61 18.66
CA PHE A 33 -9.62 6.05 18.67
C PHE A 33 -10.22 6.72 19.91
N LEU A 34 -11.52 6.52 20.14
CA LEU A 34 -12.22 7.07 21.30
C LEU A 34 -11.69 6.51 22.61
N LEU A 35 -11.40 5.22 22.68
CA LEU A 35 -10.83 4.58 23.87
C LEU A 35 -9.50 5.25 24.26
N VAL A 36 -8.59 5.46 23.31
CA VAL A 36 -7.33 6.17 23.59
C VAL A 36 -7.61 7.60 24.06
N LEU A 37 -8.55 8.31 23.45
CA LEU A 37 -8.89 9.68 23.88
C LEU A 37 -9.49 9.74 25.29
N LEU A 38 -10.26 8.73 25.70
CA LEU A 38 -10.87 8.65 27.02
C LEU A 38 -9.89 8.21 28.11
N LEU A 39 -8.88 7.43 27.75
CA LEU A 39 -7.83 7.02 28.70
C LEU A 39 -7.00 8.24 29.15
N PRO A 40 -6.51 8.24 30.41
CA PRO A 40 -5.63 9.30 30.87
C PRO A 40 -4.36 9.37 30.02
N THR A 41 -3.84 10.58 29.81
CA THR A 41 -2.61 10.77 29.04
C THR A 41 -1.47 10.00 29.71
N PRO A 42 -0.78 9.10 29.00
CA PRO A 42 0.33 8.34 29.58
C PRO A 42 1.43 9.25 30.11
N GLU A 43 2.03 8.90 31.26
CA GLU A 43 3.17 9.64 31.83
C GLU A 43 4.34 9.77 30.86
N ALA A 44 4.54 8.78 29.99
CA ALA A 44 5.58 8.81 28.96
C ALA A 44 5.43 10.02 28.01
N PHE A 45 4.19 10.40 27.66
CA PHE A 45 3.95 11.56 26.80
C PHE A 45 4.15 12.87 27.54
N LEU A 46 3.84 12.91 28.84
CA LEU A 46 4.12 14.09 29.66
C LEU A 46 5.63 14.31 29.79
N ARG A 47 6.40 13.26 30.06
CA ARG A 47 7.87 13.33 30.16
C ARG A 47 8.53 13.74 28.84
N GLU A 48 8.03 13.22 27.72
CA GLU A 48 8.52 13.60 26.40
C GLU A 48 8.16 15.06 26.05
N ALA A 49 6.93 15.48 26.36
CA ALA A 49 6.50 16.86 26.18
C ALA A 49 7.32 17.83 27.06
N GLU A 50 7.65 17.45 28.30
CA GLU A 50 8.56 18.19 29.18
C GLU A 50 9.96 18.31 28.58
N ALA A 51 10.52 17.21 28.06
CA ALA A 51 11.83 17.21 27.41
C ALA A 51 11.87 18.12 26.18
N GLN A 52 10.83 18.08 25.35
CA GLN A 52 10.72 18.95 24.16
C GLN A 52 10.50 20.41 24.54
N ALA A 53 9.68 20.68 25.56
CA ALA A 53 9.46 22.04 26.07
C ALA A 53 10.73 22.64 26.66
N ALA A 54 11.52 21.86 27.41
CA ALA A 54 12.79 22.30 27.99
C ALA A 54 13.86 22.59 26.94
N ALA A 55 13.86 21.84 25.84
CA ALA A 55 14.79 22.02 24.72
C ALA A 55 14.39 23.18 23.79
N SER A 56 13.16 23.70 23.90
CA SER A 56 12.63 24.74 23.03
C SER A 56 12.77 26.13 23.67
N PRO A 57 13.29 27.14 22.94
CA PRO A 57 13.29 28.51 23.41
C PRO A 57 11.89 29.18 23.39
N ALA A 58 10.86 28.50 22.84
CA ALA A 58 9.55 29.09 22.54
C ALA A 58 8.50 28.96 23.66
N GLY A 59 8.83 28.37 24.82
CA GLY A 59 7.89 28.26 25.95
C GLY A 59 6.65 27.39 25.64
N LEU A 60 6.88 26.14 25.21
CA LEU A 60 5.84 25.21 24.79
C LEU A 60 4.97 24.74 25.97
N GLU A 61 3.65 24.68 25.76
CA GLU A 61 2.74 24.13 26.75
C GLU A 61 2.78 22.60 26.74
N ILE A 62 3.20 22.00 27.86
CA ILE A 62 3.36 20.54 28.01
C ILE A 62 2.04 19.80 27.77
N ALA A 63 0.93 20.35 28.26
CA ALA A 63 -0.39 19.72 28.14
C ALA A 63 -0.85 19.61 26.69
N SER A 64 -0.62 20.64 25.86
CA SER A 64 -1.02 20.65 24.45
C SER A 64 -0.16 19.70 23.62
N LEU A 65 1.16 19.64 23.87
CA LEU A 65 2.06 18.68 23.23
C LEU A 65 1.67 17.23 23.58
N ALA A 66 1.47 16.92 24.86
CA ALA A 66 1.10 15.58 25.30
C ALA A 66 -0.28 15.17 24.76
N PHE A 67 -1.22 16.11 24.67
CA PHE A 67 -2.51 15.90 24.02
C PHE A 67 -2.35 15.62 22.52
N GLY A 68 -1.49 16.37 21.83
CA GLY A 68 -1.16 16.15 20.42
C GLY A 68 -0.58 14.76 20.14
N MET A 69 0.34 14.29 20.97
CA MET A 69 0.90 12.93 20.91
C MET A 69 -0.20 11.87 21.08
N LYS A 70 -1.10 12.09 22.05
CA LYS A 70 -2.23 11.19 22.32
C LYS A 70 -3.22 11.12 21.16
N VAL A 71 -3.59 12.24 20.56
CA VAL A 71 -4.46 12.28 19.36
C VAL A 71 -3.78 11.58 18.19
N THR A 72 -2.48 11.81 17.99
CA THR A 72 -1.70 11.19 16.92
C THR A 72 -1.64 9.66 17.09
N LEU A 73 -1.46 9.17 18.31
CA LEU A 73 -1.53 7.74 18.62
C LEU A 73 -2.93 7.17 18.35
N ALA A 74 -3.98 7.84 18.83
CA ALA A 74 -5.36 7.42 18.60
C ALA A 74 -5.65 7.31 17.09
N LEU A 75 -5.24 8.31 16.32
CA LEU A 75 -5.39 8.36 14.88
C LEU A 75 -4.60 7.24 14.19
N LEU A 76 -3.37 6.98 14.63
CA LEU A 76 -2.55 5.88 14.11
C LEU A 76 -3.26 4.53 14.30
N LEU A 77 -3.80 4.27 15.50
CA LEU A 77 -4.52 3.01 15.76
C LEU A 77 -5.78 2.87 14.92
N LEU A 78 -6.53 3.96 14.73
CA LEU A 78 -7.66 4.01 13.80
C LEU A 78 -7.22 3.62 12.38
N MET A 79 -6.18 4.28 11.87
CA MET A 79 -5.68 4.07 10.51
C MET A 79 -5.14 2.66 10.29
N VAL A 80 -4.32 2.15 11.22
CA VAL A 80 -3.79 0.77 11.17
C VAL A 80 -4.93 -0.24 11.18
N THR A 81 -5.94 -0.03 12.04
CA THR A 81 -7.12 -0.91 12.08
C THR A 81 -7.83 -0.91 10.73
N TRP A 82 -8.11 0.26 10.14
CA TRP A 82 -8.77 0.37 8.84
C TRP A 82 -7.93 -0.16 7.67
N TRP A 83 -6.60 -0.02 7.70
CA TRP A 83 -5.73 -0.58 6.67
C TRP A 83 -5.66 -2.10 6.72
N VAL A 84 -5.50 -2.69 7.91
CA VAL A 84 -5.41 -4.15 8.07
C VAL A 84 -6.74 -4.82 7.76
N THR A 85 -7.85 -4.19 8.12
CA THR A 85 -9.20 -4.73 7.91
C THR A 85 -9.82 -4.36 6.57
N GLU A 86 -9.19 -3.44 5.83
CA GLU A 86 -9.73 -2.85 4.60
C GLU A 86 -11.18 -2.34 4.79
N ALA A 87 -11.45 -1.72 5.95
CA ALA A 87 -12.78 -1.22 6.30
C ALA A 87 -13.32 -0.17 5.33
N VAL A 88 -12.41 0.67 4.80
CA VAL A 88 -12.66 1.68 3.76
C VAL A 88 -11.48 1.68 2.79
N PRO A 89 -11.62 2.27 1.57
CA PRO A 89 -10.51 2.33 0.62
C PRO A 89 -9.25 2.98 1.23
N LEU A 90 -8.08 2.40 0.99
CA LEU A 90 -6.81 2.87 1.56
C LEU A 90 -6.58 4.39 1.40
N PRO A 91 -6.89 5.04 0.25
CA PRO A 91 -6.74 6.49 0.10
C PRO A 91 -7.62 7.30 1.04
N VAL A 92 -8.82 6.81 1.37
CA VAL A 92 -9.74 7.49 2.31
C VAL A 92 -9.13 7.50 3.71
N THR A 93 -8.62 6.35 4.18
CA THR A 93 -7.89 6.27 5.45
C THR A 93 -6.66 7.17 5.45
N ALA A 94 -5.91 7.19 4.34
CA ALA A 94 -4.70 7.99 4.21
C ALA A 94 -4.97 9.50 4.26
N LEU A 95 -6.19 9.98 4.01
CA LEU A 95 -6.56 11.40 4.10
C LEU A 95 -6.99 11.83 5.51
N LEU A 96 -7.21 10.90 6.44
CA LEU A 96 -7.66 11.22 7.80
C LEU A 96 -6.74 12.21 8.55
N PRO A 97 -5.40 12.14 8.46
CA PRO A 97 -4.54 13.12 9.13
C PRO A 97 -4.83 14.56 8.72
N GLY A 98 -5.15 14.80 7.44
CA GLY A 98 -5.49 16.13 6.92
C GLY A 98 -6.79 16.71 7.47
N ILE A 99 -7.62 15.87 8.13
CA ILE A 99 -8.87 16.26 8.77
C ILE A 99 -8.71 16.28 10.30
N PHE A 100 -8.19 15.20 10.87
CA PHE A 100 -8.17 15.00 12.32
C PHE A 100 -7.12 15.85 13.02
N LEU A 101 -5.90 15.97 12.48
CA LEU A 101 -4.85 16.76 13.14
C LEU A 101 -5.21 18.25 13.24
N PRO A 102 -5.80 18.87 12.19
CA PRO A 102 -6.33 20.23 12.31
C PRO A 102 -7.56 20.32 13.23
N LEU A 103 -8.48 19.35 13.16
CA LEU A 103 -9.70 19.35 13.97
C LEU A 103 -9.41 19.33 15.48
N PHE A 104 -8.39 18.58 15.89
CA PHE A 104 -7.94 18.50 17.28
C PHE A 104 -6.85 19.53 17.63
N GLN A 105 -6.54 20.46 16.71
CA GLN A 105 -5.53 21.51 16.90
C GLN A 105 -4.18 20.96 17.39
N VAL A 106 -3.73 19.85 16.79
CA VAL A 106 -2.50 19.18 17.20
C VAL A 106 -1.30 20.08 16.91
N ILE A 107 -0.45 20.27 17.92
CA ILE A 107 0.82 20.99 17.81
C ILE A 107 1.96 19.96 17.78
N GLY A 108 2.81 20.06 16.77
CA GLY A 108 4.07 19.34 16.69
C GLY A 108 5.26 20.26 17.00
N VAL A 109 6.46 19.69 16.97
CA VAL A 109 7.72 20.43 17.12
C VAL A 109 8.59 20.15 15.90
N GLN A 110 9.07 21.21 15.26
CA GLN A 110 10.02 21.13 14.16
C GLN A 110 11.17 22.10 14.43
N GLU A 111 12.41 21.61 14.42
CA GLU A 111 13.61 22.43 14.69
C GLU A 111 13.51 23.21 16.01
N GLY A 112 12.88 22.61 17.02
CA GLY A 112 12.68 23.22 18.35
C GLY A 112 11.61 24.31 18.38
N GLN A 113 10.86 24.55 17.29
CA GLN A 113 9.76 25.51 17.24
C GLN A 113 8.40 24.79 17.19
N PRO A 114 7.35 25.35 17.81
CA PRO A 114 5.99 24.83 17.66
C PRO A 114 5.52 24.95 16.22
N VAL A 115 4.93 23.87 15.70
CA VAL A 115 4.27 23.86 14.39
C VAL A 115 2.85 23.37 14.59
N GLU A 116 1.89 24.22 14.27
CA GLU A 116 0.48 23.83 14.20
C GLU A 116 0.26 22.91 13.01
N LEU A 117 -0.28 21.71 13.26
CA LEU A 117 -0.67 20.77 12.22
C LEU A 117 -2.02 21.15 11.60
N ASN A 118 -2.10 22.37 11.06
CA ASN A 118 -3.25 22.86 10.32
C ASN A 118 -3.37 22.17 8.95
N SER A 119 -4.52 22.32 8.27
CA SER A 119 -4.78 21.60 7.01
C SER A 119 -3.71 21.89 5.95
N ARG A 120 -3.16 23.11 5.88
CA ARG A 120 -2.11 23.44 4.92
C ARG A 120 -0.80 22.71 5.25
N ALA A 121 -0.37 22.72 6.51
CA ALA A 121 0.84 22.06 6.96
C ALA A 121 0.77 20.54 6.71
N VAL A 122 -0.35 19.92 7.07
CA VAL A 122 -0.54 18.48 6.88
C VAL A 122 -0.65 18.11 5.40
N LEU A 123 -1.46 18.84 4.61
CA LEU A 123 -1.66 18.54 3.20
C LEU A 123 -0.41 18.79 2.35
N ALA A 124 0.52 19.64 2.78
CA ALA A 124 1.79 19.85 2.10
C ALA A 124 2.60 18.54 1.94
N HIS A 125 2.47 17.60 2.88
CA HIS A 125 3.13 16.29 2.78
C HIS A 125 2.61 15.42 1.64
N TYR A 126 1.38 15.63 1.17
CA TYR A 126 0.81 14.91 0.02
C TYR A 126 1.37 15.40 -1.32
N ALA A 127 2.12 16.51 -1.32
CA ALA A 127 2.85 17.03 -2.46
C ALA A 127 4.37 16.79 -2.35
N HIS A 128 4.80 15.85 -1.51
CA HIS A 128 6.22 15.52 -1.38
C HIS A 128 6.82 15.10 -2.74
N PRO A 129 8.03 15.55 -3.13
CA PRO A 129 8.62 15.26 -4.45
C PRO A 129 8.69 13.77 -4.82
N VAL A 130 8.87 12.90 -3.82
CA VAL A 130 8.88 11.44 -4.01
C VAL A 130 7.54 10.94 -4.56
N ILE A 131 6.41 11.55 -4.20
CA ILE A 131 5.09 11.17 -4.74
C ILE A 131 5.04 11.44 -6.25
N PHE A 132 5.56 12.59 -6.70
CA PHE A 132 5.65 12.93 -8.12
C PHE A 132 6.65 12.04 -8.87
N LEU A 133 7.73 11.61 -8.21
CA LEU A 133 8.65 10.61 -8.75
C LEU A 133 7.94 9.28 -9.01
N PHE A 134 7.18 8.77 -8.05
CA PHE A 134 6.38 7.55 -8.25
C PHE A 134 5.30 7.74 -9.33
N LEU A 135 4.62 8.89 -9.34
CA LEU A 135 3.63 9.22 -10.37
C LEU A 135 4.24 9.20 -11.77
N SER A 136 5.40 9.83 -11.97
CA SER A 136 6.09 9.82 -13.27
C SER A 136 6.56 8.41 -13.66
N GLY A 137 7.03 7.61 -12.70
CA GLY A 137 7.33 6.19 -12.90
C GLY A 137 6.11 5.39 -13.37
N PHE A 138 4.94 5.57 -12.75
CA PHE A 138 3.70 4.92 -13.17
C PHE A 138 3.22 5.38 -14.55
N LEU A 139 3.41 6.65 -14.91
CA LEU A 139 3.10 7.14 -16.25
C LEU A 139 3.98 6.49 -17.31
N ILE A 140 5.28 6.35 -17.05
CA ILE A 140 6.21 5.65 -17.94
C ILE A 140 5.83 4.17 -18.06
N ALA A 141 5.59 3.49 -16.92
CA ALA A 141 5.14 2.10 -16.90
C ALA A 141 3.84 1.90 -17.70
N GLY A 142 2.85 2.78 -17.51
CA GLY A 142 1.60 2.78 -18.24
C GLY A 142 1.79 3.01 -19.75
N ALA A 143 2.72 3.87 -20.15
CA ALA A 143 3.09 4.05 -21.54
C ALA A 143 3.73 2.78 -22.12
N MET A 144 4.68 2.15 -21.41
CA MET A 144 5.30 0.89 -21.83
C MET A 144 4.25 -0.20 -22.06
N GLN A 145 3.30 -0.34 -21.13
CA GLN A 145 2.20 -1.30 -21.23
C GLN A 145 1.28 -0.98 -22.42
N LYS A 146 0.92 0.30 -22.61
CA LYS A 146 0.05 0.73 -23.72
C LYS A 146 0.65 0.41 -25.10
N TRP A 147 1.96 0.54 -25.25
CA TRP A 147 2.68 0.24 -26.49
C TRP A 147 3.17 -1.23 -26.58
N GLY A 148 2.92 -2.02 -25.55
CA GLY A 148 3.35 -3.42 -25.44
C GLY A 148 4.86 -3.60 -25.39
N LEU A 149 5.61 -2.58 -24.94
CA LEU A 149 7.07 -2.64 -24.83
C LEU A 149 7.50 -3.66 -23.78
N ASP A 150 6.82 -3.68 -22.64
CA ASP A 150 6.96 -4.67 -21.57
C ASP A 150 6.86 -6.11 -22.10
N ARG A 151 5.83 -6.39 -22.91
CA ARG A 151 5.63 -7.71 -23.53
C ARG A 151 6.71 -8.05 -24.54
N ARG A 152 7.16 -7.08 -25.35
CA ARG A 152 8.26 -7.29 -26.31
C ARG A 152 9.56 -7.63 -25.60
N ILE A 153 9.87 -6.93 -24.50
CA ILE A 153 11.05 -7.21 -23.68
C ILE A 153 10.93 -8.59 -23.05
N ALA A 154 9.77 -8.95 -22.48
CA ALA A 154 9.52 -10.27 -21.89
C ALA A 154 9.79 -11.39 -22.91
N LEU A 155 9.15 -11.31 -24.08
CA LEU A 155 9.31 -12.30 -25.13
C LEU A 155 10.75 -12.35 -25.64
N TRP A 156 11.40 -11.20 -25.83
CA TRP A 156 12.78 -11.15 -26.26
C TRP A 156 13.72 -11.86 -25.28
N ILE A 157 13.56 -11.67 -23.96
CA ILE A 157 14.34 -12.40 -22.94
C ILE A 157 14.08 -13.90 -23.04
N LEU A 158 12.81 -14.30 -23.15
CA LEU A 158 12.39 -15.71 -23.17
C LEU A 158 12.81 -16.47 -24.43
N THR A 159 12.92 -15.79 -25.57
CA THR A 159 13.32 -16.39 -26.86
C THR A 159 14.82 -16.33 -27.11
N ARG A 160 15.62 -15.81 -26.18
CA ARG A 160 17.05 -15.57 -26.41
C ARG A 160 17.91 -16.80 -26.13
N GLY A 161 18.69 -17.25 -27.11
CA GLY A 161 19.62 -18.38 -26.93
C GLY A 161 18.89 -19.72 -26.75
N ASN A 162 19.59 -20.73 -26.23
CA ASN A 162 19.08 -22.11 -26.15
C ASN A 162 18.23 -22.36 -24.87
N ILE A 163 17.38 -21.40 -24.49
CA ILE A 163 16.54 -21.47 -23.28
C ILE A 163 15.54 -22.63 -23.38
N ALA A 164 14.93 -22.83 -24.55
CA ALA A 164 13.96 -23.89 -24.79
C ALA A 164 14.55 -25.32 -24.67
N ALA A 165 15.88 -25.46 -24.60
CA ALA A 165 16.55 -26.76 -24.51
C ALA A 165 16.40 -27.45 -23.15
N SER A 166 15.95 -26.76 -22.10
CA SER A 166 15.76 -27.36 -20.78
C SER A 166 14.61 -26.70 -20.02
N PRO A 167 13.69 -27.47 -19.41
CA PRO A 167 12.61 -26.92 -18.57
C PRO A 167 13.12 -26.01 -17.45
N GLY A 168 14.30 -26.31 -16.86
CA GLY A 168 14.89 -25.47 -15.82
C GLY A 168 15.35 -24.11 -16.34
N LYS A 169 15.89 -24.05 -17.55
CA LYS A 169 16.28 -22.77 -18.19
C LYS A 169 15.06 -21.93 -18.52
N VAL A 170 14.00 -22.55 -19.05
CA VAL A 170 12.72 -21.87 -19.32
C VAL A 170 12.14 -21.23 -18.05
N LEU A 171 12.12 -21.98 -16.94
CA LEU A 171 11.65 -21.46 -15.65
C LEU A 171 12.51 -20.30 -15.16
N LEU A 172 13.84 -20.45 -15.19
CA LEU A 172 14.77 -19.39 -14.76
C LEU A 172 14.61 -18.13 -15.60
N SER A 173 14.44 -18.26 -16.91
CA SER A 173 14.21 -17.13 -17.81
C SER A 173 12.84 -16.47 -17.57
N LEU A 174 11.81 -17.24 -17.23
CA LEU A 174 10.50 -16.70 -16.84
C LEU A 174 10.59 -15.91 -15.53
N MET A 175 11.31 -16.43 -14.53
CA MET A 175 11.56 -15.73 -13.26
C MET A 175 12.40 -14.47 -13.47
N GLY A 176 13.48 -14.55 -14.24
CA GLY A 176 14.35 -13.41 -14.53
C GLY A 176 13.65 -12.31 -15.34
N ALA A 177 12.89 -12.69 -16.37
CA ALA A 177 12.08 -11.74 -17.13
C ALA A 177 11.02 -11.07 -16.25
N SER A 178 10.33 -11.84 -15.40
CA SER A 178 9.34 -11.29 -14.45
C SER A 178 10.01 -10.30 -13.49
N ALA A 179 11.12 -10.68 -12.87
CA ALA A 179 11.84 -9.83 -11.92
C ALA A 179 12.34 -8.53 -12.57
N PHE A 180 12.92 -8.61 -13.78
CA PHE A 180 13.39 -7.45 -14.50
C PHE A 180 12.27 -6.48 -14.86
N ILE A 181 11.15 -6.99 -15.37
CA ILE A 181 10.00 -6.16 -15.76
C ILE A 181 9.32 -5.54 -14.54
N SER A 182 9.25 -6.29 -13.43
CA SER A 182 8.69 -5.83 -12.15
C SER A 182 9.47 -4.67 -11.50
N MET A 183 10.69 -4.38 -11.94
CA MET A 183 11.44 -3.19 -11.49
C MET A 183 10.88 -1.88 -12.08
N TRP A 184 10.28 -1.95 -13.26
CA TRP A 184 9.85 -0.77 -14.03
C TRP A 184 8.33 -0.70 -14.16
N VAL A 185 7.66 -1.84 -14.18
CA VAL A 185 6.21 -1.99 -14.30
C VAL A 185 5.64 -2.46 -12.96
N SER A 186 4.39 -2.11 -12.65
CA SER A 186 3.76 -2.55 -11.40
C SER A 186 3.73 -4.08 -11.31
N ASN A 187 3.93 -4.60 -10.09
CA ASN A 187 3.96 -6.05 -9.84
C ASN A 187 2.67 -6.75 -10.32
N THR A 188 1.51 -6.11 -10.11
CA THR A 188 0.21 -6.60 -10.55
C THR A 188 0.11 -6.67 -12.08
N ALA A 189 0.56 -5.63 -12.80
CA ALA A 189 0.55 -5.62 -14.27
C ALA A 189 1.54 -6.64 -14.85
N THR A 190 2.74 -6.74 -14.27
CA THR A 190 3.74 -7.73 -14.65
C THR A 190 3.19 -9.15 -14.52
N THR A 191 2.53 -9.46 -13.40
CA THR A 191 1.91 -10.77 -13.17
C THR A 191 0.80 -11.06 -14.18
N ALA A 192 -0.10 -10.09 -14.41
CA ALA A 192 -1.19 -10.23 -15.37
C ALA A 192 -0.70 -10.47 -16.80
N MET A 193 0.43 -9.85 -17.18
CA MET A 193 1.08 -10.06 -18.48
C MET A 193 1.81 -11.42 -18.57
N MET A 194 2.53 -11.81 -17.52
CA MET A 194 3.35 -13.04 -17.51
C MET A 194 2.49 -14.31 -17.40
N LEU A 195 1.33 -14.25 -16.74
CA LEU A 195 0.42 -15.38 -16.58
C LEU A 195 0.06 -16.07 -17.92
N PRO A 196 -0.50 -15.38 -18.93
CA PRO A 196 -0.81 -16.01 -20.21
C PRO A 196 0.44 -16.50 -20.97
N ILE A 197 1.60 -15.84 -20.82
CA ILE A 197 2.87 -16.30 -21.42
C ILE A 197 3.30 -17.63 -20.78
N GLY A 198 3.27 -17.70 -19.45
CA GLY A 198 3.61 -18.91 -18.70
C GLY A 198 2.69 -20.08 -19.04
N LEU A 199 1.38 -19.85 -19.13
CA LEU A 199 0.41 -20.87 -19.54
C LEU A 199 0.66 -21.37 -20.97
N GLY A 200 0.99 -20.47 -21.90
CA GLY A 200 1.32 -20.84 -23.29
C GLY A 200 2.60 -21.68 -23.40
N ILE A 201 3.57 -21.46 -22.52
CA ILE A 201 4.78 -22.29 -22.45
C ILE A 201 4.44 -23.66 -21.83
N LEU A 202 3.64 -23.68 -20.76
CA LEU A 202 3.26 -24.92 -20.08
C LEU A 202 2.53 -25.89 -21.00
N SER A 203 1.59 -25.40 -21.82
CA SER A 203 0.82 -26.24 -22.74
C SER A 203 1.70 -26.95 -23.77
N ARG A 204 2.74 -26.28 -24.28
CA ARG A 204 3.70 -26.88 -25.22
C ARG A 204 4.57 -27.96 -24.57
N VAL A 205 4.95 -27.77 -23.32
CA VAL A 205 5.71 -28.77 -22.56
C VAL A 205 4.84 -29.99 -22.23
N SER A 206 3.57 -29.81 -21.89
CA SER A 206 2.65 -30.94 -21.64
C SER A 206 2.36 -31.75 -22.90
N ASP A 207 2.13 -31.09 -24.03
CA ASP A 207 1.87 -31.76 -25.32
C ASP A 207 3.08 -32.60 -25.76
N THR A 208 4.29 -32.08 -25.56
CA THR A 208 5.55 -32.77 -25.89
C THR A 208 5.76 -34.01 -25.02
N ARG A 209 5.31 -34.00 -23.76
CA ARG A 209 5.38 -35.18 -22.87
C ARG A 209 4.31 -36.23 -23.15
N ALA A 210 3.15 -35.82 -23.68
CA ALA A 210 2.05 -36.72 -24.02
C ALA A 210 2.24 -37.47 -25.35
N SER A 211 3.14 -36.98 -26.21
CA SER A 211 3.52 -37.63 -27.48
C SER A 211 5.03 -37.96 -27.46
N PRO A 212 5.45 -39.00 -26.72
CA PRO A 212 6.84 -39.45 -26.78
C PRO A 212 7.06 -40.11 -28.15
N ASN A 213 7.90 -39.51 -28.99
CA ASN A 213 8.54 -40.24 -30.08
C ASN A 213 9.55 -41.23 -29.50
#